data_AF-A0A894KF27-F1
#
_entry.id   AF-A0A894KF27-F1
#
_cell.length_a   1.000
_cell.length_b   1.000
_cell.length_c   1.000
_cell.angle_alpha   90.00
_cell.angle_beta   90.00
_cell.angle_gamma   90.00
#
_symmetry.space_group_name_H-M   'P 1'
#
loop_
_entity.id
_entity.type
_entity.pdbx_description
1 polymer ?
#
loop_
_entity_poly.entity_id
_entity_poly.type
_entity_poly.pdbx_seq_one_letter_code
_entity_poly.pdbx_strand_id
1 'polypeptide(L)'
;MRSLTDKNVLSSLRVLSEILSRIIKSDDEADLSEENTLSSLRIRRELDAAIDALKDSYLSKTAEDETQFLIKLLGGLIVDNGLDVTKGISTDTLTATTVTTQILNVLDKLIAKSATFSGDISSSDYAENLIGWLIGKNGHIDAKSLRLRDFLEVPELRYNRVSIVSGEEWNAPGGGILESVDMDNQILYLKLEPGEFAEIEVDDICKGIFNNSTGFQTAYFRIAEKLGDSTFKYALRSGTSVHPCKAMHFVAYGNFTNEDRQRSSYSTQSYVRYLTGVNGWEITKEMIAMQLGDLSNLKLFGIDMTGHSAYLRNIYMTGVIKQISDDGVTESRVPCFKGEWKAGTYYYYDEVTHNGASWLCISEKLTTQEPGEGVSDWLEKSAAGKDAVVVNIMSSNGNIFQNGSVSTTLTAYVIKGDTDITDSVPASRFSWEKESNNADTDKIFNETHVGHGHVLILTSDDVWGRATFNCIVSL
;
A
#
# COMPACT_ATOMS: atom_id res chain seq x y z
N MET A 1 65.33 -20.04 39.75
CA MET A 1 65.31 -19.52 41.13
C MET A 1 66.68 -19.84 41.73
N ARG A 2 67.58 -18.84 41.90
CA ARG A 2 68.84 -19.07 42.63
C ARG A 2 68.43 -19.50 44.04
N SER A 3 68.68 -20.78 44.32
CA SER A 3 68.49 -21.44 45.59
C SER A 3 69.00 -20.53 46.70
N LEU A 4 68.06 -19.92 47.41
CA LEU A 4 68.24 -19.44 48.77
C LEU A 4 68.54 -20.67 49.62
N THR A 5 69.80 -21.10 49.65
CA THR A 5 70.18 -22.27 50.45
C THR A 5 69.76 -22.00 51.88
N ASP A 6 69.00 -22.93 52.45
CA ASP A 6 68.35 -22.81 53.76
C ASP A 6 69.29 -22.27 54.83
N LYS A 7 70.60 -22.55 54.78
CA LYS A 7 71.57 -22.01 55.73
C LYS A 7 71.66 -20.48 55.77
N ASN A 8 71.55 -19.77 54.63
CA ASN A 8 71.70 -18.32 54.58
C ASN A 8 70.38 -17.58 54.87
N VAL A 9 69.25 -18.19 54.53
CA VAL A 9 67.93 -17.67 54.92
C VAL A 9 67.66 -17.97 56.39
N LEU A 10 68.04 -19.15 56.88
CA LEU A 10 67.97 -19.48 58.31
C LEU A 10 68.96 -18.64 59.11
N SER A 11 70.14 -18.27 58.60
CA SER A 11 71.02 -17.34 59.33
C SER A 11 70.40 -15.94 59.41
N SER A 12 69.84 -15.44 58.31
CA SER A 12 69.19 -14.12 58.26
C SER A 12 67.92 -14.06 59.10
N LEU A 13 67.11 -15.13 59.11
CA LEU A 13 65.91 -15.27 59.96
C LEU A 13 66.28 -15.53 61.43
N ARG A 14 67.40 -16.21 61.71
CA ARG A 14 67.90 -16.37 63.09
C ARG A 14 68.40 -15.04 63.63
N VAL A 15 69.13 -14.28 62.82
CA VAL A 15 69.56 -12.90 63.15
C VAL A 15 68.35 -11.99 63.33
N LEU A 16 67.36 -12.04 62.44
CA LEU A 16 66.11 -11.29 62.61
C LEU A 16 65.30 -11.75 63.82
N SER A 17 65.24 -13.04 64.14
CA SER A 17 64.57 -13.58 65.32
C SER A 17 65.31 -13.22 66.62
N GLU A 18 66.63 -13.04 66.56
CA GLU A 18 67.47 -12.62 67.69
C GLU A 18 67.39 -11.10 67.92
N ILE A 19 67.23 -10.33 66.82
CA ILE A 19 66.86 -8.91 66.88
C ILE A 19 65.43 -8.75 67.41
N LEU A 20 64.49 -9.56 66.93
CA LEU A 20 63.09 -9.54 67.38
C LEU A 20 62.97 -9.96 68.86
N SER A 21 63.75 -10.94 69.33
CA SER A 21 63.77 -11.35 70.75
C SER A 21 64.46 -10.34 71.68
N ARG A 22 65.34 -9.50 71.14
CA ARG A 22 65.91 -8.35 71.86
C ARG A 22 64.96 -7.15 71.90
N ILE A 23 64.13 -6.95 70.88
CA ILE A 23 63.18 -5.82 70.78
C ILE A 23 61.84 -6.13 71.47
N ILE A 24 61.38 -7.39 71.49
CA ILE A 24 60.07 -7.80 72.03
C ILE A 24 60.15 -8.30 73.49
N LYS A 25 61.28 -8.09 74.21
CA LYS A 25 61.26 -8.24 75.67
C LYS A 25 60.44 -7.11 76.29
N SER A 26 59.17 -7.42 76.53
CA SER A 26 58.34 -6.83 77.57
C SER A 26 59.10 -6.85 78.91
N ASP A 27 59.21 -5.66 79.51
CA ASP A 27 59.59 -5.36 80.90
C ASP A 27 60.69 -6.22 81.53
N ASP A 28 61.91 -5.69 81.59
CA ASP A 28 62.69 -5.60 82.83
C ASP A 28 64.05 -4.92 82.58
N GLU A 29 64.33 -3.93 83.42
CA GLU A 29 65.45 -2.99 83.41
C GLU A 29 66.83 -3.68 83.54
N ALA A 30 67.78 -3.38 82.64
CA ALA A 30 69.22 -3.35 82.98
C ALA A 30 70.10 -2.67 81.90
N ASP A 31 70.59 -1.50 82.30
CA ASP A 31 71.82 -0.77 81.97
C ASP A 31 72.33 -0.57 80.52
N LEU A 32 72.46 0.71 80.19
CA LEU A 32 73.05 1.29 78.98
C LEU A 32 74.58 1.12 78.99
N SER A 33 75.12 0.15 78.23
CA SER A 33 76.56 0.04 77.97
C SER A 33 77.00 0.89 76.76
N GLU A 34 78.26 1.34 76.75
CA GLU A 34 78.85 2.18 75.70
C GLU A 34 78.73 1.57 74.27
N GLU A 35 78.61 0.25 74.18
CA GLU A 35 78.48 -0.48 72.91
C GLU A 35 77.06 -0.34 72.28
N ASN A 36 76.02 -0.20 73.12
CA ASN A 36 74.65 0.09 72.68
C ASN A 36 74.50 1.57 72.25
N THR A 37 75.22 2.48 72.89
CA THR A 37 75.23 3.90 72.55
C THR A 37 75.90 4.15 71.19
N LEU A 38 77.04 3.49 70.91
CA LEU A 38 77.78 3.63 69.66
C LEU A 38 77.04 3.04 68.44
N SER A 39 76.30 1.93 68.63
CA SER A 39 75.46 1.37 67.57
C SER A 39 74.23 2.24 67.27
N SER A 40 73.60 2.83 68.28
CA SER A 40 72.48 3.77 68.07
C SER A 40 72.92 5.05 67.34
N LEU A 41 74.10 5.59 67.67
CA LEU A 41 74.66 6.77 67.02
C LEU A 41 75.08 6.49 65.57
N ARG A 42 75.58 5.28 65.29
CA ARG A 42 75.90 4.88 63.91
C ARG A 42 74.65 4.69 63.05
N ILE A 43 73.63 4.05 63.59
CA ILE A 43 72.33 3.89 62.89
C ILE A 43 71.68 5.26 62.65
N ARG A 44 71.73 6.19 63.60
CA ARG A 44 71.25 7.56 63.40
C ARG A 44 71.98 8.26 62.25
N ARG A 45 73.31 8.13 62.19
CA ARG A 45 74.11 8.75 61.14
C ARG A 45 73.86 8.13 59.75
N GLU A 46 73.63 6.82 59.69
CA GLU A 46 73.24 6.14 58.45
C GLU A 46 71.82 6.53 58.00
N LEU A 47 70.89 6.73 58.94
CA LEU A 47 69.53 7.22 58.66
C LEU A 47 69.53 8.68 58.21
N ASP A 48 70.31 9.55 58.85
CA ASP A 48 70.44 10.96 58.48
C ASP A 48 71.07 11.12 57.08
N ALA A 49 72.09 10.31 56.76
CA ALA A 49 72.68 10.28 55.42
C ALA A 49 71.70 9.77 54.35
N ALA A 50 70.87 8.77 54.68
CA ALA A 50 69.82 8.28 53.78
C ALA A 50 68.70 9.31 53.58
N ILE A 51 68.34 10.06 54.63
CA ILE A 51 67.35 11.14 54.56
C ILE A 51 67.89 12.32 53.72
N ASP A 52 69.16 12.72 53.89
CA ASP A 52 69.75 13.78 53.08
C ASP A 52 69.88 13.36 51.61
N ALA A 53 70.25 12.11 51.30
CA ALA A 53 70.25 11.62 49.93
C ALA A 53 68.84 11.59 49.29
N LEU A 54 67.79 11.35 50.07
CA LEU A 54 66.40 11.41 49.62
C LEU A 54 65.90 12.84 49.39
N LYS A 55 66.42 13.84 50.11
CA LYS A 55 66.08 15.25 49.87
C LYS A 55 66.54 15.70 48.48
N ASP A 56 67.72 15.30 48.05
CA ASP A 56 68.25 15.63 46.72
C ASP A 56 67.55 14.88 45.58
N SER A 57 66.97 13.69 45.85
CA SER A 57 66.32 12.87 44.81
C SER A 57 64.81 13.05 44.70
N TYR A 58 64.11 13.49 45.76
CA TYR A 58 62.64 13.49 45.79
C TYR A 58 61.98 14.74 46.43
N LEU A 59 62.73 15.73 46.95
CA LEU A 59 62.14 16.90 47.64
C LEU A 59 62.84 18.25 47.37
N SER A 60 63.70 18.37 46.34
CA SER A 60 64.30 19.66 45.95
C SER A 60 63.24 20.64 45.43
N LYS A 61 62.88 21.66 46.22
CA LYS A 61 62.00 22.78 45.84
C LYS A 61 62.76 24.06 45.43
N THR A 62 64.02 23.93 45.01
CA THR A 62 64.81 25.08 44.54
C THR A 62 64.74 25.30 43.03
N ALA A 63 64.04 24.43 42.31
CA ALA A 63 63.59 24.62 40.93
C ALA A 63 62.11 24.18 40.83
N GLU A 64 61.34 24.75 39.90
CA GLU A 64 59.95 24.33 39.68
C GLU A 64 59.92 22.89 39.11
N ASP A 65 58.99 22.07 39.63
CA ASP A 65 58.71 20.75 39.07
C ASP A 65 57.96 20.93 37.73
N GLU A 66 58.69 20.89 36.62
CA GLU A 66 58.08 20.92 35.28
C GLU A 66 57.81 19.49 34.77
N THR A 67 56.55 19.19 34.51
CA THR A 67 56.13 18.06 33.67
C THR A 67 55.65 18.61 32.34
N GLN A 68 56.20 18.12 31.22
CA GLN A 68 55.72 18.49 29.87
C GLN A 68 54.28 18.01 29.60
N PHE A 69 53.72 17.17 30.47
CA PHE A 69 52.38 16.63 30.31
C PHE A 69 51.61 16.78 31.63
N LEU A 70 50.93 17.92 31.77
CA LEU A 70 49.92 18.12 32.80
C LEU A 70 48.90 16.99 32.71
N ILE A 71 48.61 16.41 33.87
CA ILE A 71 47.69 15.30 34.16
C ILE A 71 46.42 15.36 33.29
N LYS A 72 46.41 14.61 32.18
CA LYS A 72 45.21 14.17 31.45
C LYS A 72 44.67 12.89 32.11
N LEU A 73 44.45 12.92 33.42
CA LEU A 73 43.83 11.81 34.14
C LEU A 73 42.41 12.25 34.49
N LEU A 74 41.43 11.81 33.68
CA LEU A 74 39.97 12.04 33.78
C LEU A 74 39.35 13.15 32.90
N GLY A 75 39.78 13.28 31.64
CA GLY A 75 38.94 13.89 30.58
C GLY A 75 38.39 15.30 30.85
N GLY A 76 39.13 16.14 31.58
CA GLY A 76 38.68 17.47 32.00
C GLY A 76 38.58 18.50 30.87
N LEU A 77 37.51 19.30 30.94
CA LEU A 77 37.15 20.45 30.12
C LEU A 77 38.31 21.45 29.92
N ILE A 78 38.65 21.77 28.67
CA ILE A 78 39.49 22.95 28.36
C ILE A 78 38.58 24.18 28.44
N VAL A 79 38.73 24.97 29.50
CA VAL A 79 38.07 26.27 29.62
C VAL A 79 39.00 27.32 28.99
N ASP A 80 38.69 27.74 27.78
CA ASP A 80 39.53 28.62 26.93
C ASP A 80 39.64 30.08 27.44
N ASN A 81 39.35 30.33 28.73
CA ASN A 81 39.57 31.57 29.48
C ASN A 81 39.42 31.33 31.01
N GLY A 82 39.90 30.19 31.50
CA GLY A 82 39.91 29.85 32.92
C GLY A 82 41.03 30.56 33.70
N LEU A 83 40.78 30.84 34.98
CA LEU A 83 41.64 31.54 35.94
C LEU A 83 43.12 31.09 35.85
N ASP A 84 44.03 31.99 35.47
CA ASP A 84 45.47 31.73 35.50
C ASP A 84 45.96 31.72 36.95
N VAL A 85 46.20 30.53 37.49
CA VAL A 85 46.62 30.32 38.88
C VAL A 85 48.13 30.09 39.02
N THR A 86 48.91 30.38 37.96
CA THR A 86 50.36 30.11 37.90
C THR A 86 51.20 30.85 38.94
N LYS A 87 50.65 31.86 39.65
CA LYS A 87 51.35 32.60 40.72
C LYS A 87 50.81 32.38 42.13
N GLY A 88 49.92 31.41 42.31
CA GLY A 88 49.26 31.16 43.59
C GLY A 88 48.15 32.18 43.90
N ILE A 89 47.11 31.72 44.60
CA ILE A 89 46.00 32.57 45.05
C ILE A 89 46.46 33.27 46.34
N SER A 90 46.84 34.54 46.24
CA SER A 90 46.95 35.40 47.42
C SER A 90 45.56 35.68 47.98
N THR A 91 45.35 35.43 49.27
CA THR A 91 44.07 35.63 49.97
C THR A 91 43.55 37.08 49.95
N ASP A 92 44.36 38.03 49.48
CA ASP A 92 43.97 39.45 49.39
C ASP A 92 43.44 39.88 48.01
N THR A 93 43.33 38.98 47.03
CA THR A 93 42.82 39.33 45.67
C THR A 93 41.56 38.56 45.28
N LEU A 94 40.77 38.10 46.27
CA LEU A 94 39.53 37.35 46.02
C LEU A 94 38.40 37.92 46.89
N THR A 95 37.82 39.05 46.49
CA THR A 95 36.61 39.53 47.18
C THR A 95 35.49 38.52 46.98
N ALA A 96 34.68 38.26 48.01
CA ALA A 96 33.55 37.33 47.95
C ALA A 96 32.65 37.59 46.74
N THR A 97 32.54 38.85 46.30
CA THR A 97 31.80 39.29 45.11
C THR A 97 32.38 38.73 43.80
N THR A 98 33.70 38.69 43.65
CA THR A 98 34.38 38.15 42.45
C THR A 98 34.18 36.64 42.34
N VAL A 99 34.33 35.92 43.46
CA VAL A 99 34.10 34.48 43.54
C VAL A 99 32.63 34.17 43.24
N THR A 100 31.71 34.91 43.87
CA THR A 100 30.27 34.71 43.68
C THR A 100 29.87 34.97 42.22
N THR A 101 30.40 36.02 41.58
CA THR A 101 30.11 36.33 40.16
C THR A 101 30.66 35.27 39.21
N GLN A 102 31.86 34.74 39.46
CA GLN A 102 32.44 33.67 38.66
C GLN A 102 31.70 32.34 38.86
N ILE A 103 31.34 32.00 40.10
CA ILE A 103 30.51 30.84 40.41
C ILE A 103 29.15 30.97 39.75
N LEU A 104 28.51 32.15 39.78
CA LEU A 104 27.25 32.41 39.09
C LEU A 104 27.39 32.30 37.57
N ASN A 105 28.48 32.77 36.97
CA ASN A 105 28.70 32.62 35.52
C ASN A 105 28.97 31.17 35.10
N VAL A 106 29.67 30.40 35.93
CA VAL A 106 29.91 28.97 35.71
C VAL A 106 28.60 28.19 35.91
N LEU A 107 27.84 28.49 36.95
CA LEU A 107 26.49 27.96 37.16
C LEU A 107 25.56 28.37 36.04
N ASP A 108 25.57 29.59 35.54
CA ASP A 108 24.74 30.03 34.42
C ASP A 108 25.10 29.29 33.13
N LYS A 109 26.36 28.88 32.93
CA LYS A 109 26.76 28.00 31.80
C LYS A 109 26.43 26.53 32.03
N LEU A 110 26.42 26.04 33.26
CA LEU A 110 26.03 24.67 33.65
C LEU A 110 24.50 24.49 33.72
N ILE A 111 23.79 25.55 34.09
CA ILE A 111 22.33 25.66 34.20
C ILE A 111 21.76 26.21 32.89
N ALA A 112 22.58 26.81 32.01
CA ALA A 112 22.16 27.29 30.70
C ALA A 112 21.34 26.21 29.99
N LYS A 113 20.10 26.58 29.71
CA LYS A 113 19.07 25.86 28.95
C LYS A 113 19.50 25.43 27.52
N SER A 114 20.78 25.52 27.16
CA SER A 114 21.32 25.27 25.83
C SER A 114 22.76 24.80 25.93
N ALA A 115 22.99 23.50 25.73
CA ALA A 115 24.31 22.93 25.53
C ALA A 115 24.73 23.10 24.06
N THR A 116 25.88 23.72 23.82
CA THR A 116 26.49 23.84 22.48
C THR A 116 27.67 22.90 22.39
N PHE A 117 27.68 22.03 21.38
CA PHE A 117 28.72 21.04 21.17
C PHE A 117 29.50 21.39 19.91
N SER A 118 30.83 21.44 20.00
CA SER A 118 31.73 21.77 18.87
C SER A 118 32.11 20.55 18.02
N GLY A 119 31.71 19.35 18.45
CA GLY A 119 31.98 18.09 17.79
C GLY A 119 30.76 17.18 17.84
N ASP A 120 30.95 15.94 17.41
CA ASP A 120 29.90 14.93 17.40
C ASP A 120 29.50 14.55 18.83
N ILE A 121 28.25 14.18 19.02
CA ILE A 121 27.70 13.71 20.30
C ILE A 121 27.15 12.31 20.08
N SER A 122 27.46 11.39 20.98
CA SER A 122 26.98 10.00 20.88
C SER A 122 26.64 9.41 22.24
N SER A 123 25.91 8.30 22.22
CA SER A 123 25.82 7.41 23.39
C SER A 123 27.19 6.78 23.71
N SER A 124 27.42 6.42 24.98
CA SER A 124 28.66 5.79 25.47
C SER A 124 29.11 4.58 24.64
N ASP A 125 28.16 3.73 24.26
CA ASP A 125 28.42 2.46 23.58
C ASP A 125 28.11 2.54 22.08
N TYR A 126 28.17 3.74 21.48
CA TYR A 126 27.88 3.89 20.05
C TYR A 126 28.84 3.06 19.19
N ALA A 127 28.28 2.22 18.34
CA ALA A 127 28.94 1.57 17.23
C ALA A 127 28.04 1.71 16.00
N GLU A 128 28.58 2.34 14.96
CA GLU A 128 27.89 2.67 13.71
C GLU A 128 27.08 1.48 13.17
N ASN A 129 25.80 1.71 12.83
CA ASN A 129 24.87 0.70 12.32
C ASN A 129 24.62 -0.54 13.23
N LEU A 130 25.05 -0.53 14.50
CA LEU A 130 24.91 -1.69 15.39
C LEU A 130 24.20 -1.34 16.70
N ILE A 131 24.77 -0.40 17.47
CA ILE A 131 24.26 -0.03 18.80
C ILE A 131 24.46 1.47 19.06
N GLY A 132 23.54 2.07 19.84
CA GLY A 132 23.64 3.46 20.28
C GLY A 132 23.05 4.48 19.30
N TRP A 133 23.50 5.73 19.44
CA TRP A 133 23.16 6.85 18.55
C TRP A 133 24.31 7.85 18.43
N LEU A 134 24.32 8.60 17.33
CA LEU A 134 25.27 9.68 17.00
C LEU A 134 24.51 10.87 16.40
N ILE A 135 24.82 12.08 16.85
CA ILE A 135 24.50 13.33 16.18
C ILE A 135 25.83 13.97 15.78
N GLY A 136 26.15 13.92 14.49
CA GLY A 136 27.35 14.52 13.92
C GLY A 136 27.25 16.05 13.91
N LYS A 137 28.40 16.73 13.94
CA LYS A 137 28.50 18.21 13.89
C LYS A 137 27.88 18.85 12.64
N ASN A 138 27.64 18.07 11.59
CA ASN A 138 26.99 18.46 10.35
C ASN A 138 25.47 18.15 10.34
N GLY A 139 24.90 17.71 11.47
CA GLY A 139 23.48 17.36 11.60
C GLY A 139 23.12 15.95 11.10
N HIS A 140 24.11 15.10 10.78
CA HIS A 140 23.84 13.69 10.48
C HIS A 140 23.46 12.94 11.76
N ILE A 141 22.37 12.18 11.72
CA ILE A 141 21.87 11.43 12.88
C ILE A 141 21.85 9.94 12.54
N ASP A 142 22.64 9.14 13.26
CA ASP A 142 22.51 7.68 13.30
C ASP A 142 21.76 7.32 14.59
N ALA A 143 20.59 6.71 14.46
CA ALA A 143 19.79 6.26 15.59
C ALA A 143 18.83 5.15 15.15
N LYS A 144 18.59 4.18 16.05
CA LYS A 144 17.67 3.06 15.77
C LYS A 144 16.20 3.44 15.67
N SER A 145 15.77 4.50 16.37
CA SER A 145 14.37 4.93 16.39
C SER A 145 14.26 6.41 16.75
N LEU A 146 13.30 7.10 16.15
CA LEU A 146 12.97 8.49 16.47
C LEU A 146 11.51 8.56 16.94
N ARG A 147 11.25 9.25 18.06
CA ARG A 147 9.90 9.58 18.52
C ARG A 147 9.75 11.09 18.57
N LEU A 148 8.81 11.63 17.80
CA LEU A 148 8.49 13.05 17.76
C LEU A 148 7.17 13.30 18.47
N ARG A 149 7.01 14.51 19.04
CA ARG A 149 5.76 14.90 19.71
C ARG A 149 4.84 15.72 18.81
N ASP A 150 5.43 16.53 17.94
CA ASP A 150 4.69 17.43 17.04
C ASP A 150 4.88 17.02 15.58
N PHE A 151 5.89 17.53 14.87
CA PHE A 151 6.07 17.24 13.43
C PHE A 151 7.54 17.08 13.00
N LEU A 152 7.75 16.36 11.89
CA LEU A 152 9.00 16.27 11.14
C LEU A 152 8.83 16.98 9.81
N GLU A 153 9.60 18.03 9.55
CA GLU A 153 9.64 18.68 8.24
C GLU A 153 10.96 18.34 7.55
N VAL A 154 10.88 17.64 6.42
CA VAL A 154 12.05 17.23 5.62
C VAL A 154 11.72 17.32 4.14
N PRO A 155 12.72 17.54 3.26
CA PRO A 155 12.50 17.54 1.81
C PRO A 155 12.01 16.20 1.27
N GLU A 156 12.46 15.08 1.84
CA GLU A 156 12.12 13.73 1.35
C GLU A 156 12.29 12.66 2.45
N LEU A 157 11.28 11.80 2.63
CA LEU A 157 11.38 10.55 3.40
C LEU A 157 11.49 9.36 2.44
N ARG A 158 12.64 8.69 2.41
CA ARG A 158 12.87 7.49 1.60
C ARG A 158 12.67 6.23 2.42
N TYR A 159 11.41 5.82 2.63
CA TYR A 159 11.09 4.59 3.37
C TYR A 159 11.07 3.35 2.47
N ASN A 160 10.26 3.35 1.41
CA ASN A 160 10.20 2.30 0.40
C ASN A 160 9.87 2.91 -0.97
N ARG A 161 10.58 2.49 -2.01
CA ARG A 161 10.35 2.97 -3.40
C ARG A 161 9.29 2.18 -4.15
N VAL A 162 8.82 1.08 -3.57
CA VAL A 162 7.78 0.19 -4.11
C VAL A 162 6.88 -0.23 -2.95
N SER A 163 5.56 -0.08 -3.12
CA SER A 163 4.55 -0.61 -2.19
C SER A 163 4.16 -2.01 -2.64
N ILE A 164 4.05 -2.96 -1.70
CA ILE A 164 3.65 -4.34 -1.97
C ILE A 164 2.29 -4.56 -1.31
N VAL A 165 1.25 -4.79 -2.12
CA VAL A 165 -0.10 -5.10 -1.66
C VAL A 165 -0.32 -6.61 -1.78
N SER A 166 -0.53 -7.27 -0.64
CA SER A 166 -0.87 -8.70 -0.58
C SER A 166 -2.40 -8.83 -0.44
N GLY A 167 -3.12 -8.85 -1.56
CA GLY A 167 -4.58 -9.00 -1.59
C GLY A 167 -5.27 -7.91 -2.41
N GLU A 168 -6.08 -7.11 -1.73
CA GLU A 168 -6.93 -6.07 -2.31
C GLU A 168 -6.66 -4.70 -1.67
N GLU A 169 -6.77 -3.65 -2.47
CA GLU A 169 -6.68 -2.26 -2.03
C GLU A 169 -8.00 -1.55 -2.37
N TRP A 170 -8.57 -0.86 -1.40
CA TRP A 170 -9.87 -0.21 -1.53
C TRP A 170 -9.76 1.30 -1.53
N ASN A 171 -10.52 1.93 -2.41
CA ASN A 171 -10.86 3.35 -2.36
C ASN A 171 -12.35 3.46 -2.06
N ALA A 172 -12.63 3.74 -0.78
CA ALA A 172 -13.95 3.91 -0.20
C ALA A 172 -13.80 4.58 1.18
N PRO A 173 -14.90 5.10 1.75
CA PRO A 173 -14.91 5.57 3.12
C PRO A 173 -14.40 4.49 4.10
N GLY A 174 -13.66 4.91 5.12
CA GLY A 174 -12.98 4.00 6.04
C GLY A 174 -13.13 4.43 7.48
N GLY A 175 -13.05 3.43 8.38
CA GLY A 175 -13.12 3.66 9.81
C GLY A 175 -11.80 3.91 10.51
N GLY A 176 -10.68 3.85 9.79
CA GLY A 176 -9.36 3.85 10.42
C GLY A 176 -9.05 2.52 11.10
N ILE A 177 -8.38 2.57 12.25
CA ILE A 177 -7.89 1.40 13.01
C ILE A 177 -8.81 1.14 14.20
N LEU A 178 -9.19 -0.11 14.41
CA LEU A 178 -9.90 -0.52 15.63
C LEU A 178 -8.96 -0.54 16.85
N GLU A 179 -9.25 0.28 17.86
CA GLU A 179 -8.54 0.27 19.14
C GLU A 179 -8.96 -0.94 19.99
N SER A 180 -10.28 -1.20 20.05
CA SER A 180 -10.86 -2.34 20.75
C SER A 180 -12.26 -2.67 20.20
N VAL A 181 -12.73 -3.88 20.52
CA VAL A 181 -14.06 -4.37 20.15
C VAL A 181 -14.68 -5.05 21.36
N ASP A 182 -15.87 -4.61 21.74
CA ASP A 182 -16.74 -5.30 22.68
C ASP A 182 -17.62 -6.26 21.87
N MET A 183 -17.31 -7.55 21.93
CA MET A 183 -18.02 -8.58 21.16
C MET A 183 -19.39 -8.93 21.76
N ASP A 184 -19.55 -8.77 23.08
CA ASP A 184 -20.78 -9.13 23.79
C ASP A 184 -21.89 -8.12 23.48
N ASN A 185 -21.54 -6.83 23.44
CA ASN A 185 -22.47 -5.74 23.12
C ASN A 185 -22.41 -5.30 21.64
N GLN A 186 -21.47 -5.86 20.88
CA GLN A 186 -21.19 -5.53 19.47
C GLN A 186 -20.88 -4.04 19.27
N ILE A 187 -19.90 -3.53 20.01
CA ILE A 187 -19.46 -2.14 19.94
C ILE A 187 -18.00 -2.07 19.44
N LEU A 188 -17.75 -1.17 18.51
CA LEU A 188 -16.44 -0.81 17.97
C LEU A 188 -15.95 0.46 18.64
N TYR A 189 -14.67 0.49 18.98
CA TYR A 189 -13.95 1.67 19.42
C TYR A 189 -12.81 1.93 18.44
N LEU A 190 -12.89 3.05 17.72
CA LEU A 190 -11.90 3.46 16.73
C LEU A 190 -10.79 4.27 17.40
N LYS A 191 -9.56 4.04 16.96
CA LYS A 191 -8.44 4.91 17.29
C LYS A 191 -8.47 6.11 16.36
N LEU A 192 -8.86 7.26 16.87
CA LEU A 192 -8.82 8.55 16.17
C LEU A 192 -7.86 9.49 16.90
N GLU A 193 -7.01 10.19 16.15
CA GLU A 193 -6.19 11.28 16.68
C GLU A 193 -7.03 12.58 16.81
N PRO A 194 -6.62 13.55 17.63
CA PRO A 194 -7.38 14.80 17.81
C PRO A 194 -7.62 15.53 16.48
N GLY A 195 -8.90 15.74 16.14
CA GLY A 195 -9.31 16.39 14.89
C GLY A 195 -9.56 15.42 13.71
N GLU A 196 -9.31 14.12 13.88
CA GLU A 196 -9.73 13.11 12.91
C GLU A 196 -11.21 12.77 13.07
N PHE A 197 -11.87 12.47 11.95
CA PHE A 197 -13.24 12.00 11.91
C PHE A 197 -13.28 10.65 11.19
N ALA A 198 -13.99 9.69 11.77
CA ALA A 198 -14.26 8.43 11.10
C ALA A 198 -15.25 8.66 9.94
N GLU A 199 -14.88 8.28 8.72
CA GLU A 199 -15.77 8.35 7.56
C GLU A 199 -16.72 7.14 7.54
N ILE A 200 -17.47 6.96 8.62
CA ILE A 200 -18.42 5.86 8.82
C ILE A 200 -19.80 6.43 9.13
N GLU A 201 -20.82 5.85 8.52
CA GLU A 201 -22.23 6.16 8.78
C GLU A 201 -23.04 4.90 9.09
N VAL A 202 -24.23 5.11 9.67
CA VAL A 202 -25.21 4.04 9.88
C VAL A 202 -25.53 3.36 8.55
N ASP A 203 -25.76 2.05 8.60
CA ASP A 203 -26.03 1.15 7.47
C ASP A 203 -24.86 0.95 6.49
N ASP A 204 -23.66 1.44 6.81
CA ASP A 204 -22.46 1.09 6.03
C ASP A 204 -22.23 -0.42 6.04
N ILE A 205 -21.93 -0.96 4.86
CA ILE A 205 -21.59 -2.35 4.63
C ILE A 205 -20.07 -2.48 4.73
N CYS A 206 -19.61 -3.09 5.81
CA CYS A 206 -18.20 -3.12 6.16
C CYS A 206 -17.57 -4.49 5.96
N LYS A 207 -16.30 -4.47 5.56
CA LYS A 207 -15.44 -5.63 5.44
C LYS A 207 -14.05 -5.29 5.96
N GLY A 208 -13.42 -6.24 6.62
CA GLY A 208 -11.96 -6.21 6.72
C GLY A 208 -11.37 -7.60 6.85
N ILE A 209 -10.09 -7.68 6.50
CA ILE A 209 -9.32 -8.91 6.48
C ILE A 209 -8.21 -8.75 7.50
N PHE A 210 -8.08 -9.70 8.41
CA PHE A 210 -7.10 -9.66 9.49
C PHE A 210 -6.51 -11.04 9.71
N ASN A 211 -5.25 -11.07 10.13
CA ASN A 211 -4.57 -12.31 10.50
C ASN A 211 -4.77 -12.56 11.99
N ASN A 212 -5.23 -13.76 12.35
CA ASN A 212 -5.18 -14.25 13.71
C ASN A 212 -4.10 -15.35 13.82
N SER A 213 -3.84 -15.90 15.01
CA SER A 213 -2.86 -16.97 15.18
C SER A 213 -3.13 -18.26 14.38
N THR A 214 -4.28 -18.36 13.71
CA THR A 214 -4.68 -19.49 12.85
C THR A 214 -4.72 -19.15 11.35
N GLY A 215 -4.48 -17.89 10.96
CA GLY A 215 -4.46 -17.43 9.57
C GLY A 215 -5.35 -16.21 9.30
N PHE A 216 -5.50 -15.85 8.02
CA PHE A 216 -6.35 -14.74 7.61
C PHE A 216 -7.84 -15.08 7.74
N GLN A 217 -8.59 -14.19 8.37
CA GLN A 217 -10.05 -14.24 8.47
C GLN A 217 -10.65 -12.96 7.88
N THR A 218 -11.91 -13.04 7.45
CA THR A 218 -12.67 -11.87 6.98
C THR A 218 -13.88 -11.67 7.87
N ALA A 219 -14.03 -10.47 8.42
CA ALA A 219 -15.25 -10.07 9.12
C ALA A 219 -16.13 -9.24 8.17
N TYR A 220 -17.42 -9.57 8.13
CA TYR A 220 -18.45 -8.82 7.43
C TYR A 220 -19.47 -8.32 8.45
N PHE A 221 -19.65 -7.00 8.51
CA PHE A 221 -20.56 -6.38 9.48
C PHE A 221 -21.15 -5.10 8.91
N ARG A 222 -22.28 -4.68 9.47
CA ARG A 222 -22.88 -3.39 9.18
C ARG A 222 -22.75 -2.48 10.38
N ILE A 223 -22.72 -1.18 10.15
CA ILE A 223 -22.83 -0.20 11.23
C ILE A 223 -24.31 -0.05 11.57
N ALA A 224 -24.68 -0.46 12.78
CA ALA A 224 -26.06 -0.47 13.23
C ALA A 224 -26.47 0.85 13.88
N GLU A 225 -25.54 1.52 14.57
CA GLU A 225 -25.81 2.74 15.32
C GLU A 225 -24.51 3.52 15.55
N LYS A 226 -24.59 4.86 15.50
CA LYS A 226 -23.50 5.76 15.91
C LYS A 226 -23.73 6.18 17.36
N LEU A 227 -22.84 5.74 18.26
CA LEU A 227 -22.92 6.04 19.70
C LEU A 227 -22.09 7.28 20.08
N GLY A 228 -21.06 7.58 19.29
CA GLY A 228 -20.20 8.76 19.42
C GLY A 228 -19.26 8.88 18.22
N ASP A 229 -18.32 9.82 18.26
CA ASP A 229 -17.44 10.10 17.11
C ASP A 229 -16.47 8.97 16.79
N SER A 230 -16.03 8.23 17.82
CA SER A 230 -15.14 7.06 17.69
C SER A 230 -15.80 5.75 18.08
N THR A 231 -17.11 5.75 18.40
CA THR A 231 -17.79 4.60 19.01
C THR A 231 -19.06 4.24 18.25
N PHE A 232 -19.14 3.00 17.78
CA PHE A 232 -20.20 2.55 16.87
C PHE A 232 -20.70 1.17 17.27
N LYS A 233 -22.01 0.95 17.19
CA LYS A 233 -22.58 -0.40 17.30
C LYS A 233 -22.54 -1.06 15.93
N TYR A 234 -22.19 -2.34 15.87
CA TYR A 234 -22.21 -3.12 14.64
C TYR A 234 -23.14 -4.32 14.74
N ALA A 235 -23.51 -4.87 13.59
CA ALA A 235 -24.17 -6.17 13.50
C ALA A 235 -23.49 -7.02 12.43
N LEU A 236 -23.21 -8.29 12.74
CA LEU A 236 -22.61 -9.21 11.79
C LEU A 236 -23.53 -9.49 10.60
N ARG A 237 -22.92 -9.76 9.46
CA ARG A 237 -23.63 -10.33 8.32
C ARG A 237 -24.29 -11.65 8.73
N SER A 238 -25.56 -11.83 8.38
CA SER A 238 -26.28 -13.09 8.63
C SER A 238 -25.51 -14.30 8.08
N GLY A 239 -25.41 -15.35 8.89
CA GLY A 239 -24.65 -16.57 8.58
C GLY A 239 -23.15 -16.49 8.83
N THR A 240 -22.63 -15.37 9.35
CA THR A 240 -21.21 -15.22 9.74
C THR A 240 -21.06 -15.16 11.27
N SER A 241 -19.90 -15.60 11.76
CA SER A 241 -19.55 -15.58 13.20
C SER A 241 -18.22 -14.88 13.50
N VAL A 242 -17.51 -14.42 12.46
CA VAL A 242 -16.21 -13.75 12.61
C VAL A 242 -16.45 -12.29 12.96
N HIS A 243 -16.07 -11.91 14.18
CA HIS A 243 -16.14 -10.53 14.65
C HIS A 243 -14.95 -9.70 14.18
N PRO A 244 -15.12 -8.37 14.00
CA PRO A 244 -14.01 -7.46 13.89
C PRO A 244 -13.14 -7.51 15.15
N CYS A 245 -11.85 -7.21 15.02
CA CYS A 245 -10.91 -7.31 16.13
C CYS A 245 -10.02 -6.07 16.28
N LYS A 246 -9.30 -6.00 17.40
CA LYS A 246 -8.29 -4.96 17.63
C LYS A 246 -7.25 -4.92 16.51
N ALA A 247 -6.78 -3.71 16.18
CA ALA A 247 -5.79 -3.38 15.16
C ALA A 247 -6.21 -3.69 13.70
N MET A 248 -7.45 -4.11 13.48
CA MET A 248 -7.99 -4.33 12.15
C MET A 248 -8.33 -2.99 11.48
N HIS A 249 -7.94 -2.85 10.23
CA HIS A 249 -8.49 -1.87 9.30
C HIS A 249 -9.73 -2.46 8.61
N PHE A 250 -10.69 -1.62 8.27
CA PHE A 250 -11.86 -2.02 7.50
C PHE A 250 -12.31 -0.92 6.55
N VAL A 251 -13.03 -1.33 5.53
CA VAL A 251 -13.63 -0.49 4.51
C VAL A 251 -15.15 -0.54 4.62
N ALA A 252 -15.81 0.60 4.44
CA ALA A 252 -17.24 0.69 4.14
C ALA A 252 -17.42 0.68 2.62
N TYR A 253 -17.65 -0.49 2.03
CA TYR A 253 -17.66 -0.67 0.57
C TYR A 253 -19.04 -0.44 -0.07
N GLY A 254 -20.04 -0.12 0.74
CA GLY A 254 -21.41 0.16 0.32
C GLY A 254 -22.24 0.63 1.50
N ASN A 255 -23.53 0.87 1.28
CA ASN A 255 -24.47 1.25 2.33
C ASN A 255 -25.89 0.78 1.98
N PHE A 256 -26.62 0.20 2.93
CA PHE A 256 -27.97 -0.33 2.67
C PHE A 256 -29.00 0.74 2.31
N THR A 257 -28.84 1.98 2.78
CA THR A 257 -29.87 3.02 2.71
C THR A 257 -29.40 4.33 2.07
N ASN A 258 -28.16 4.74 2.30
CA ASN A 258 -27.59 5.99 1.78
C ASN A 258 -26.93 5.81 0.41
N GLU A 259 -27.59 6.30 -0.65
CA GLU A 259 -27.12 6.17 -2.05
C GLU A 259 -25.76 6.84 -2.31
N ASP A 260 -25.42 7.93 -1.62
CA ASP A 260 -24.13 8.61 -1.83
C ASP A 260 -22.92 7.75 -1.41
N ARG A 261 -23.17 6.80 -0.50
CA ARG A 261 -22.19 5.86 0.07
C ARG A 261 -22.22 4.47 -0.57
N GLN A 262 -22.98 4.30 -1.65
CA GLN A 262 -23.06 3.05 -2.41
C GLN A 262 -22.01 2.96 -3.53
N ARG A 263 -20.94 3.76 -3.44
CA ARG A 263 -19.84 3.82 -4.41
C ARG A 263 -18.54 3.46 -3.73
N SER A 264 -17.79 2.58 -4.39
CA SER A 264 -16.44 2.20 -3.97
C SER A 264 -15.67 1.69 -5.17
N SER A 265 -14.35 1.64 -5.07
CA SER A 265 -13.53 0.89 -6.02
C SER A 265 -12.48 0.09 -5.30
N TYR A 266 -12.03 -0.99 -5.91
CA TYR A 266 -10.92 -1.77 -5.39
C TYR A 266 -10.03 -2.30 -6.52
N SER A 267 -8.76 -2.50 -6.19
CA SER A 267 -7.78 -3.15 -7.05
C SER A 267 -7.37 -4.49 -6.46
N THR A 268 -7.00 -5.40 -7.36
CA THR A 268 -6.39 -6.69 -7.05
C THR A 268 -5.12 -6.83 -7.89
N GLN A 269 -4.45 -7.97 -7.82
CA GLN A 269 -3.33 -8.26 -8.72
C GLN A 269 -3.73 -8.27 -10.21
N SER A 270 -4.98 -8.60 -10.55
CA SER A 270 -5.39 -8.86 -11.95
C SER A 270 -6.31 -7.80 -12.53
N TYR A 271 -7.05 -7.05 -11.70
CA TYR A 271 -8.01 -6.07 -12.19
C TYR A 271 -8.30 -4.96 -11.18
N VAL A 272 -8.80 -3.83 -11.68
CA VAL A 272 -9.40 -2.74 -10.92
C VAL A 272 -10.90 -2.70 -11.23
N ARG A 273 -11.73 -2.55 -10.20
CA ARG A 273 -13.19 -2.54 -10.35
C ARG A 273 -13.80 -1.33 -9.65
N TYR A 274 -14.74 -0.68 -10.34
CA TYR A 274 -15.52 0.45 -9.85
C TYR A 274 -16.97 0.02 -9.67
N LEU A 275 -17.51 0.32 -8.49
CA LEU A 275 -18.84 -0.09 -8.06
C LEU A 275 -19.74 1.11 -7.84
N THR A 276 -21.03 0.90 -8.09
CA THR A 276 -22.12 1.85 -7.84
C THR A 276 -23.35 1.09 -7.39
N GLY A 277 -24.22 1.71 -6.58
CA GLY A 277 -25.44 1.07 -6.10
C GLY A 277 -25.20 -0.15 -5.20
N VAL A 278 -24.06 -0.23 -4.51
CA VAL A 278 -23.75 -1.32 -3.56
C VAL A 278 -24.62 -1.17 -2.30
N ASN A 279 -25.85 -1.67 -2.38
CA ASN A 279 -26.86 -1.63 -1.33
C ASN A 279 -27.12 -2.99 -0.68
N GLY A 280 -26.22 -3.96 -0.90
CA GLY A 280 -26.34 -5.32 -0.40
C GLY A 280 -24.98 -5.97 -0.18
N TRP A 281 -25.00 -7.09 0.53
CA TRP A 281 -23.77 -7.84 0.85
C TRP A 281 -23.05 -8.36 -0.40
N GLU A 282 -23.82 -8.73 -1.42
CA GLU A 282 -23.32 -9.31 -2.66
C GLU A 282 -23.16 -8.25 -3.73
N ILE A 283 -21.96 -8.17 -4.31
CA ILE A 283 -21.70 -7.32 -5.47
C ILE A 283 -22.27 -8.01 -6.70
N THR A 284 -23.44 -7.55 -7.14
CA THR A 284 -24.12 -8.05 -8.33
C THR A 284 -23.56 -7.40 -9.61
N LYS A 285 -23.88 -7.98 -10.77
CA LYS A 285 -23.45 -7.42 -12.06
C LYS A 285 -23.96 -6.00 -12.29
N GLU A 286 -25.16 -5.69 -11.79
CA GLU A 286 -25.83 -4.39 -11.85
C GLU A 286 -25.14 -3.35 -10.96
N MET A 287 -24.19 -3.75 -10.12
CA MET A 287 -23.35 -2.83 -9.33
C MET A 287 -21.99 -2.52 -9.97
N ILE A 288 -21.53 -3.33 -10.93
CA ILE A 288 -20.23 -3.15 -11.59
C ILE A 288 -20.33 -2.07 -12.67
N ALA A 289 -19.89 -0.85 -12.37
CA ALA A 289 -19.89 0.27 -13.31
C ALA A 289 -18.78 0.14 -14.36
N MET A 290 -17.60 -0.34 -13.92
CA MET A 290 -16.42 -0.50 -14.75
C MET A 290 -15.47 -1.55 -14.17
N GLN A 291 -14.78 -2.29 -15.05
CA GLN A 291 -13.65 -3.14 -14.68
C GLN A 291 -12.56 -3.05 -15.76
N LEU A 292 -11.32 -2.91 -15.31
CA LEU A 292 -10.12 -2.83 -16.16
C LEU A 292 -9.14 -3.93 -15.74
N GLY A 293 -8.54 -4.63 -16.70
CA GLY A 293 -7.65 -5.76 -16.45
C GLY A 293 -8.30 -7.08 -16.80
N ASP A 294 -8.03 -8.15 -16.06
CA ASP A 294 -8.61 -9.46 -16.32
C ASP A 294 -10.14 -9.46 -16.09
N LEU A 295 -10.91 -9.79 -17.13
CA LEU A 295 -12.37 -9.91 -17.09
C LEU A 295 -12.86 -11.36 -17.00
N SER A 296 -11.97 -12.34 -16.80
CA SER A 296 -12.33 -13.76 -16.74
C SER A 296 -13.37 -14.09 -15.66
N ASN A 297 -13.41 -13.32 -14.58
CA ASN A 297 -14.38 -13.43 -13.48
C ASN A 297 -15.68 -12.63 -13.73
N LEU A 298 -15.81 -11.97 -14.87
CA LEU A 298 -16.94 -11.14 -15.24
C LEU A 298 -17.83 -11.91 -16.23
N LYS A 299 -18.91 -12.52 -15.73
CA LYS A 299 -19.88 -13.26 -16.55
C LYS A 299 -21.13 -12.40 -16.75
N LEU A 300 -21.11 -11.57 -17.79
CA LEU A 300 -22.21 -10.67 -18.14
C LEU A 300 -22.83 -11.08 -19.48
N PHE A 301 -24.16 -10.98 -19.57
CA PHE A 301 -24.93 -11.09 -20.82
C PHE A 301 -24.73 -12.39 -21.64
N GLY A 302 -24.11 -13.43 -21.07
CA GLY A 302 -23.77 -14.66 -21.80
C GLY A 302 -22.62 -14.50 -22.80
N ILE A 303 -21.87 -13.39 -22.74
CA ILE A 303 -20.74 -13.11 -23.63
C ILE A 303 -19.44 -13.59 -22.95
N ASP A 304 -18.56 -14.22 -23.73
CA ASP A 304 -17.21 -14.52 -23.25
C ASP A 304 -16.32 -13.30 -23.36
N MET A 305 -15.86 -12.80 -22.21
CA MET A 305 -14.96 -11.65 -22.09
C MET A 305 -13.62 -12.05 -21.47
N THR A 306 -13.29 -13.35 -21.45
CA THR A 306 -12.09 -13.88 -20.79
C THR A 306 -10.80 -13.20 -21.27
N GLY A 307 -9.92 -12.81 -20.33
CA GLY A 307 -8.65 -12.16 -20.61
C GLY A 307 -8.58 -10.68 -20.20
N HIS A 308 -7.43 -10.05 -20.48
CA HIS A 308 -7.17 -8.65 -20.14
C HIS A 308 -7.91 -7.72 -21.09
N SER A 309 -8.84 -6.94 -20.58
CA SER A 309 -9.70 -6.04 -21.36
C SER A 309 -10.29 -4.94 -20.47
N ALA A 310 -11.29 -4.23 -21.00
CA ALA A 310 -12.03 -3.20 -20.30
C ALA A 310 -13.54 -3.38 -20.51
N TYR A 311 -14.29 -3.42 -19.41
CA TYR A 311 -15.74 -3.31 -19.39
C TYR A 311 -16.13 -1.95 -18.81
N LEU A 312 -16.90 -1.15 -19.57
CA LEU A 312 -17.44 0.12 -19.13
C LEU A 312 -18.91 0.21 -19.54
N ARG A 313 -19.79 0.65 -18.63
CA ARG A 313 -21.22 0.86 -18.96
C ARG A 313 -21.48 2.02 -19.90
N ASN A 314 -20.77 3.13 -19.71
CA ASN A 314 -20.93 4.36 -20.47
C ASN A 314 -19.54 4.83 -20.91
N ILE A 315 -19.41 5.16 -22.20
CA ILE A 315 -18.14 5.61 -22.78
C ILE A 315 -18.43 6.84 -23.64
N TYR A 316 -17.75 7.95 -23.34
CA TYR A 316 -17.66 9.12 -24.19
C TYR A 316 -16.25 9.18 -24.76
N MET A 317 -16.12 9.16 -26.09
CA MET A 317 -14.83 9.11 -26.78
C MET A 317 -14.71 10.23 -27.81
N THR A 318 -13.52 10.83 -27.90
CA THR A 318 -13.15 11.86 -28.89
C THR A 318 -11.68 11.68 -29.27
N GLY A 319 -11.27 12.27 -30.39
CA GLY A 319 -9.91 12.14 -30.93
C GLY A 319 -9.76 11.00 -31.95
N VAL A 320 -8.65 10.26 -31.85
CA VAL A 320 -8.30 9.18 -32.78
C VAL A 320 -8.47 7.85 -32.07
N ILE A 321 -9.56 7.14 -32.38
CA ILE A 321 -9.84 5.79 -31.92
C ILE A 321 -9.57 4.83 -33.06
N LYS A 322 -8.68 3.86 -32.86
CA LYS A 322 -8.34 2.84 -33.86
C LYS A 322 -8.58 1.45 -33.32
N GLN A 323 -9.11 0.58 -34.18
CA GLN A 323 -9.13 -0.85 -34.00
C GLN A 323 -7.88 -1.43 -34.67
N ILE A 324 -7.27 -2.42 -34.05
CA ILE A 324 -6.14 -3.16 -34.61
C ILE A 324 -6.62 -4.60 -34.79
N SER A 325 -6.39 -5.15 -35.98
CA SER A 325 -6.63 -6.55 -36.31
C SER A 325 -5.72 -7.46 -35.49
N ASP A 326 -6.09 -8.72 -35.36
CA ASP A 326 -5.28 -9.72 -34.65
C ASP A 326 -3.95 -10.01 -35.36
N ASP A 327 -3.79 -9.59 -36.62
CA ASP A 327 -2.50 -9.58 -37.31
C ASP A 327 -1.47 -8.60 -36.70
N GLY A 328 -1.90 -7.70 -35.80
CA GLY A 328 -1.07 -6.73 -35.10
C GLY A 328 -0.54 -5.57 -35.97
N VAL A 329 -0.95 -5.49 -37.24
CA VAL A 329 -0.42 -4.53 -38.22
C VAL A 329 -1.53 -3.73 -38.88
N THR A 330 -2.67 -4.36 -39.18
CA THR A 330 -3.80 -3.70 -39.82
C THR A 330 -4.54 -2.88 -38.77
N GLU A 331 -4.46 -1.56 -38.87
CA GLU A 331 -5.24 -0.63 -38.06
C GLU A 331 -6.32 0.07 -38.90
N SER A 332 -7.49 0.29 -38.31
CA SER A 332 -8.58 1.04 -38.91
C SER A 332 -9.15 2.03 -37.90
N ARG A 333 -9.38 3.28 -38.32
CA ARG A 333 -9.99 4.27 -37.45
C ARG A 333 -11.50 3.96 -37.31
N VAL A 334 -12.05 4.21 -36.12
CA VAL A 334 -13.48 4.04 -35.86
C VAL A 334 -14.23 5.32 -36.26
N PRO A 335 -15.21 5.24 -37.18
CA PRO A 335 -15.99 6.39 -37.60
C PRO A 335 -17.03 6.81 -36.56
N CYS A 336 -17.39 8.09 -36.58
CA CYS A 336 -18.51 8.60 -35.77
C CYS A 336 -19.80 8.50 -36.59
N PHE A 337 -20.61 7.46 -36.34
CA PHE A 337 -21.88 7.29 -37.05
C PHE A 337 -22.93 8.29 -36.59
N LYS A 338 -23.42 9.11 -37.53
CA LYS A 338 -24.41 10.18 -37.31
C LYS A 338 -25.82 9.84 -37.77
N GLY A 339 -26.06 8.59 -38.20
CA GLY A 339 -27.36 8.16 -38.70
C GLY A 339 -27.60 8.56 -40.15
N GLU A 340 -28.88 8.69 -40.52
CA GLU A 340 -29.28 9.19 -41.84
C GLU A 340 -28.82 10.63 -42.05
N TRP A 341 -28.25 10.92 -43.23
CA TRP A 341 -27.79 12.25 -43.59
C TRP A 341 -28.93 13.28 -43.52
N LYS A 342 -28.60 14.47 -43.02
CA LYS A 342 -29.48 15.64 -42.98
C LYS A 342 -28.67 16.87 -43.36
N ALA A 343 -29.32 17.85 -43.98
CA ALA A 343 -28.66 19.12 -44.29
C ALA A 343 -28.03 19.74 -43.02
N GLY A 344 -26.72 19.95 -43.04
CA GLY A 344 -25.96 20.37 -41.87
C GLY A 344 -24.44 20.28 -42.07
N THR A 345 -23.69 20.42 -40.98
CA THR A 345 -22.22 20.39 -40.99
C THR A 345 -21.70 19.03 -40.57
N TYR A 346 -20.74 18.51 -41.35
CA TYR A 346 -20.05 17.26 -41.09
C TYR A 346 -18.54 17.48 -41.00
N TYR A 347 -17.89 16.63 -40.21
CA TYR A 347 -16.47 16.67 -39.89
C TYR A 347 -15.77 15.44 -40.46
N TYR A 348 -14.45 15.56 -40.60
CA TYR A 348 -13.60 14.46 -41.03
C TYR A 348 -13.87 13.20 -40.21
N TYR A 349 -14.16 12.10 -40.91
CA TYR A 349 -14.42 10.77 -40.36
C TYR A 349 -15.78 10.59 -39.66
N ASP A 350 -16.72 11.51 -39.89
CA ASP A 350 -18.15 11.24 -39.66
C ASP A 350 -18.68 10.23 -40.69
N GLU A 351 -19.59 9.35 -40.28
CA GLU A 351 -20.27 8.40 -41.15
C GLU A 351 -21.79 8.65 -41.14
N VAL A 352 -22.41 8.60 -42.31
CA VAL A 352 -23.86 8.75 -42.48
C VAL A 352 -24.41 7.70 -43.43
N THR A 353 -25.71 7.40 -43.33
CA THR A 353 -26.44 6.69 -44.38
C THR A 353 -27.18 7.68 -45.27
N HIS A 354 -27.14 7.47 -46.59
CA HIS A 354 -27.88 8.30 -47.54
C HIS A 354 -28.16 7.49 -48.82
N ASN A 355 -29.41 7.50 -49.28
CA ASN A 355 -29.88 6.78 -50.48
C ASN A 355 -29.48 5.29 -50.51
N GLY A 356 -29.62 4.58 -49.38
CA GLY A 356 -29.32 3.15 -49.26
C GLY A 356 -27.82 2.80 -49.20
N ALA A 357 -26.94 3.78 -49.21
CA ALA A 357 -25.49 3.60 -49.08
C ALA A 357 -24.95 4.24 -47.79
N SER A 358 -23.79 3.77 -47.34
CA SER A 358 -23.04 4.36 -46.22
C SER A 358 -21.89 5.21 -46.74
N TRP A 359 -21.79 6.43 -46.23
CA TRP A 359 -20.85 7.45 -46.67
C TRP A 359 -19.96 7.90 -45.52
N LEU A 360 -18.66 7.96 -45.77
CA LEU A 360 -17.66 8.46 -44.85
C LEU A 360 -17.16 9.82 -45.30
N CYS A 361 -17.24 10.82 -44.42
CA CYS A 361 -16.68 12.13 -44.69
C CYS A 361 -15.14 12.04 -44.70
N ILE A 362 -14.53 12.34 -45.84
CA ILE A 362 -13.07 12.37 -46.04
C ILE A 362 -12.52 13.80 -46.17
N SER A 363 -13.39 14.81 -46.07
CA SER A 363 -12.99 16.21 -46.10
C SER A 363 -12.15 16.58 -44.86
N GLU A 364 -10.96 17.14 -45.07
CA GLU A 364 -10.10 17.62 -43.97
C GLU A 364 -10.64 18.89 -43.29
N LYS A 365 -11.60 19.56 -43.94
CA LYS A 365 -12.31 20.74 -43.43
C LYS A 365 -13.77 20.38 -43.20
N LEU A 366 -14.47 21.25 -42.47
CA LEU A 366 -15.92 21.13 -42.32
C LEU A 366 -16.60 21.15 -43.70
N THR A 367 -17.52 20.21 -43.92
CA THR A 367 -18.29 20.12 -45.16
C THR A 367 -19.79 20.27 -44.89
N THR A 368 -20.49 20.83 -45.89
CA THR A 368 -21.96 20.91 -45.96
C THR A 368 -22.50 20.22 -47.22
N GLN A 369 -21.63 19.55 -47.98
CA GLN A 369 -22.02 18.85 -49.21
C GLN A 369 -22.90 17.63 -48.89
N GLU A 370 -23.87 17.35 -49.74
CA GLU A 370 -24.67 16.13 -49.70
C GLU A 370 -23.81 14.94 -50.19
N PRO A 371 -23.82 13.79 -49.49
CA PRO A 371 -23.10 12.60 -49.92
C PRO A 371 -23.62 12.07 -51.25
N GLY A 372 -22.72 11.68 -52.13
CA GLY A 372 -23.08 11.15 -53.44
C GLY A 372 -21.87 10.65 -54.23
N GLU A 373 -22.14 9.86 -55.25
CA GLU A 373 -21.10 9.30 -56.10
C GLU A 373 -20.34 10.42 -56.82
N GLY A 374 -19.00 10.39 -56.73
CA GLY A 374 -18.14 11.42 -57.30
C GLY A 374 -18.06 12.74 -56.50
N VAL A 375 -18.68 12.84 -55.33
CA VAL A 375 -18.54 14.00 -54.43
C VAL A 375 -17.23 13.92 -53.66
N SER A 376 -16.38 14.95 -53.75
CA SER A 376 -15.00 14.90 -53.23
C SER A 376 -14.88 14.78 -51.71
N ASP A 377 -15.91 15.23 -50.97
CA ASP A 377 -15.91 15.23 -49.51
C ASP A 377 -16.37 13.91 -48.90
N TRP A 378 -16.94 13.00 -49.71
CA TRP A 378 -17.59 11.78 -49.24
C TRP A 378 -17.06 10.54 -49.97
N LEU A 379 -16.68 9.53 -49.20
CA LEU A 379 -16.29 8.21 -49.68
C LEU A 379 -17.42 7.21 -49.43
N GLU A 380 -17.87 6.51 -50.47
CA GLU A 380 -18.82 5.42 -50.34
C GLU A 380 -18.14 4.19 -49.70
N LYS A 381 -18.62 3.75 -48.53
CA LYS A 381 -18.08 2.58 -47.80
C LYS A 381 -18.78 1.27 -48.16
N SER A 382 -20.07 1.34 -48.48
CA SER A 382 -20.86 0.20 -48.91
C SER A 382 -21.89 0.68 -49.91
N ALA A 383 -21.76 0.21 -51.15
CA ALA A 383 -22.83 0.36 -52.13
C ALA A 383 -24.06 -0.37 -51.62
N ALA A 384 -25.22 0.26 -51.76
CA ALA A 384 -26.51 -0.36 -51.51
C ALA A 384 -26.47 -1.79 -52.07
N GLY A 385 -26.81 -2.77 -51.23
CA GLY A 385 -26.92 -4.18 -51.61
C GLY A 385 -28.05 -4.37 -52.62
N LYS A 386 -27.91 -3.83 -53.84
CA LYS A 386 -28.96 -3.80 -54.87
C LYS A 386 -29.39 -5.21 -55.29
N ASP A 387 -28.62 -6.25 -54.95
CA ASP A 387 -28.92 -7.65 -55.25
C ASP A 387 -28.83 -8.63 -54.07
N ALA A 388 -28.61 -8.15 -52.83
CA ALA A 388 -28.63 -9.04 -51.67
C ALA A 388 -30.08 -9.39 -51.33
N VAL A 389 -30.38 -10.69 -51.35
CA VAL A 389 -31.67 -11.23 -50.90
C VAL A 389 -31.48 -11.86 -49.53
N VAL A 390 -32.25 -11.39 -48.56
CA VAL A 390 -32.30 -11.93 -47.20
C VAL A 390 -33.67 -12.51 -46.94
N VAL A 391 -33.73 -13.68 -46.28
CA VAL A 391 -34.97 -14.29 -45.80
C VAL A 391 -34.98 -14.24 -44.28
N ASN A 392 -35.94 -13.52 -43.71
CA ASN A 392 -36.12 -13.41 -42.26
C ASN A 392 -37.34 -14.21 -41.82
N ILE A 393 -37.21 -15.03 -40.78
CA ILE A 393 -38.35 -15.78 -40.22
C ILE A 393 -38.74 -15.14 -38.89
N MET A 394 -40.00 -14.71 -38.78
CA MET A 394 -40.57 -14.17 -37.55
C MET A 394 -41.57 -15.17 -36.95
N SER A 395 -41.51 -15.37 -35.64
CA SER A 395 -42.43 -16.21 -34.87
C SER A 395 -43.39 -15.34 -34.07
N SER A 396 -44.70 -15.60 -34.17
CA SER A 396 -45.73 -14.83 -33.47
C SER A 396 -45.69 -14.98 -31.95
N ASN A 397 -45.18 -16.11 -31.44
CA ASN A 397 -45.14 -16.44 -30.01
C ASN A 397 -43.71 -16.76 -29.51
N GLY A 398 -42.70 -16.11 -30.10
CA GLY A 398 -41.29 -16.25 -29.69
C GLY A 398 -40.62 -17.55 -30.19
N ASN A 399 -39.37 -17.76 -29.80
CA ASN A 399 -38.51 -18.81 -30.38
C ASN A 399 -38.31 -20.03 -29.45
N ILE A 400 -39.02 -20.09 -28.32
CA ILE A 400 -38.92 -21.16 -27.32
C ILE A 400 -40.33 -21.54 -26.85
N PHE A 401 -40.70 -22.81 -27.04
CA PHE A 401 -41.97 -23.38 -26.57
C PHE A 401 -41.72 -24.25 -25.33
N GLN A 402 -42.45 -24.01 -24.24
CA GLN A 402 -42.39 -24.84 -23.02
C GLN A 402 -43.79 -25.37 -22.67
N ASN A 403 -43.89 -26.66 -22.32
CA ASN A 403 -45.08 -27.31 -21.73
C ASN A 403 -46.42 -27.12 -22.48
N GLY A 404 -46.58 -27.82 -23.61
CA GLY A 404 -47.83 -28.54 -23.91
C GLY A 404 -49.09 -27.78 -24.36
N SER A 405 -49.08 -26.47 -24.66
CA SER A 405 -50.25 -25.80 -25.31
C SER A 405 -49.92 -24.41 -25.88
N VAL A 406 -48.92 -24.29 -26.76
CA VAL A 406 -48.69 -23.04 -27.51
C VAL A 406 -48.45 -23.36 -28.98
N SER A 407 -49.30 -22.82 -29.86
CA SER A 407 -49.06 -22.77 -31.31
C SER A 407 -48.33 -21.48 -31.67
N THR A 408 -47.45 -21.51 -32.66
CA THR A 408 -46.85 -20.29 -33.23
C THR A 408 -47.11 -20.21 -34.73
N THR A 409 -47.12 -19.00 -35.26
CA THR A 409 -47.08 -18.76 -36.69
C THR A 409 -45.69 -18.26 -37.04
N LEU A 410 -44.98 -19.02 -37.87
CA LEU A 410 -43.75 -18.60 -38.53
C LEU A 410 -44.11 -17.88 -39.83
N THR A 411 -43.59 -16.67 -40.03
CA THR A 411 -43.75 -15.88 -41.25
C THR A 411 -42.38 -15.57 -41.83
N ALA A 412 -42.15 -15.99 -43.08
CA ALA A 412 -40.93 -15.69 -43.83
C ALA A 412 -41.10 -14.39 -44.62
N TYR A 413 -40.14 -13.49 -44.48
CA TYR A 413 -40.06 -12.22 -45.21
C TYR A 413 -38.86 -12.24 -46.14
N VAL A 414 -39.07 -11.93 -47.42
CA VAL A 414 -38.03 -11.85 -48.44
C VAL A 414 -37.70 -10.40 -48.71
N ILE A 415 -36.50 -9.99 -48.30
CA ILE A 415 -36.01 -8.62 -48.47
C ILE A 415 -34.97 -8.62 -49.58
N LYS A 416 -35.18 -7.85 -50.65
CA LYS A 416 -34.18 -7.60 -51.70
C LYS A 416 -33.69 -6.16 -51.58
N GLY A 417 -32.43 -5.96 -51.20
CA GLY A 417 -31.92 -4.65 -50.82
C GLY A 417 -32.70 -4.08 -49.63
N ASP A 418 -33.41 -2.96 -49.84
CA ASP A 418 -34.23 -2.30 -48.81
C ASP A 418 -35.75 -2.53 -48.99
N THR A 419 -36.14 -3.37 -49.95
CA THR A 419 -37.56 -3.59 -50.29
C THR A 419 -38.01 -4.99 -49.87
N ASP A 420 -39.12 -5.04 -49.12
CA ASP A 420 -39.85 -6.28 -48.88
C ASP A 420 -40.57 -6.71 -50.17
N ILE A 421 -40.18 -7.87 -50.71
CA ILE A 421 -40.75 -8.44 -51.93
C ILE A 421 -41.58 -9.71 -51.63
N THR A 422 -41.90 -10.00 -50.37
CA THR A 422 -42.56 -11.24 -49.95
C THR A 422 -43.81 -11.56 -50.76
N ASP A 423 -44.72 -10.58 -50.91
CA ASP A 423 -45.96 -10.74 -51.66
C ASP A 423 -45.76 -10.85 -53.19
N SER A 424 -44.58 -10.47 -53.68
CA SER A 424 -44.21 -10.59 -55.10
C SER A 424 -43.62 -11.96 -55.42
N VAL A 425 -43.24 -12.75 -54.42
CA VAL A 425 -42.72 -14.11 -54.60
C VAL A 425 -43.90 -15.10 -54.57
N PRO A 426 -44.08 -15.95 -55.60
CA PRO A 426 -45.16 -16.93 -55.59
C PRO A 426 -45.06 -17.89 -54.41
N ALA A 427 -46.19 -18.21 -53.76
CA ALA A 427 -46.23 -19.11 -52.59
C ALA A 427 -45.53 -20.45 -52.84
N SER A 428 -45.60 -20.98 -54.07
CA SER A 428 -44.94 -22.22 -54.48
C SER A 428 -43.40 -22.18 -54.43
N ARG A 429 -42.80 -21.00 -54.21
CA ARG A 429 -41.35 -20.82 -54.08
C ARG A 429 -40.85 -20.88 -52.64
N PHE A 430 -41.75 -20.98 -51.66
CA PHE A 430 -41.42 -21.09 -50.24
C PHE A 430 -41.60 -22.54 -49.79
N SER A 431 -40.51 -23.17 -49.37
CA SER A 431 -40.51 -24.52 -48.80
C SER A 431 -40.00 -24.47 -47.37
N TRP A 432 -40.66 -25.19 -46.46
CA TRP A 432 -40.22 -25.27 -45.07
C TRP A 432 -39.52 -26.59 -44.79
N GLU A 433 -38.41 -26.50 -44.07
CA GLU A 433 -37.64 -27.64 -43.61
C GLU A 433 -37.56 -27.67 -42.10
N LYS A 434 -37.64 -28.87 -41.54
CA LYS A 434 -37.45 -29.19 -40.13
C LYS A 434 -36.22 -30.08 -40.00
N GLU A 435 -35.41 -29.78 -39.00
CA GLU A 435 -34.27 -30.60 -38.58
C GLU A 435 -34.38 -30.87 -37.08
N SER A 436 -34.43 -32.14 -36.68
CA SER A 436 -34.55 -32.58 -35.30
C SER A 436 -33.75 -33.86 -35.05
N ASN A 437 -33.92 -34.46 -33.87
CA ASN A 437 -33.34 -35.77 -33.56
C ASN A 437 -34.17 -36.96 -34.11
N ASN A 438 -35.26 -36.69 -34.84
CA ASN A 438 -36.14 -37.71 -35.42
C ASN A 438 -36.26 -37.52 -36.95
N ALA A 439 -35.34 -38.16 -37.68
CA ALA A 439 -35.21 -38.06 -39.13
C ALA A 439 -36.45 -38.52 -39.90
N ASP A 440 -37.23 -39.47 -39.38
CA ASP A 440 -38.45 -39.94 -40.04
C ASP A 440 -39.54 -38.85 -40.03
N THR A 441 -39.70 -38.14 -38.91
CA THR A 441 -40.64 -37.02 -38.81
C THR A 441 -40.18 -35.79 -39.59
N ASP A 442 -38.87 -35.55 -39.65
CA ASP A 442 -38.29 -34.47 -40.44
C ASP A 442 -38.53 -34.71 -41.94
N LYS A 443 -38.31 -35.94 -42.42
CA LYS A 443 -38.57 -36.30 -43.81
C LYS A 443 -40.02 -36.07 -44.21
N ILE A 444 -40.98 -36.54 -43.40
CA ILE A 444 -42.41 -36.34 -43.66
C ILE A 444 -42.74 -34.85 -43.68
N PHE A 445 -42.21 -34.07 -42.73
CA PHE A 445 -42.43 -32.64 -42.65
C PHE A 445 -41.90 -31.93 -43.91
N ASN A 446 -40.65 -32.20 -44.30
CA ASN A 446 -39.97 -31.54 -45.41
C ASN A 446 -40.62 -31.87 -46.75
N GLU A 447 -41.12 -33.10 -46.93
CA GLU A 447 -41.86 -33.50 -48.14
C GLU A 447 -43.26 -32.85 -48.20
N THR A 448 -43.92 -32.65 -47.05
CA THR A 448 -45.29 -32.10 -46.98
C THR A 448 -45.32 -30.57 -47.11
N HIS A 449 -44.23 -29.87 -46.75
CA HIS A 449 -44.17 -28.40 -46.74
C HIS A 449 -43.35 -27.80 -47.90
N VAL A 450 -43.20 -28.53 -49.01
CA VAL A 450 -42.67 -27.99 -50.27
C VAL A 450 -43.70 -27.05 -50.90
N GLY A 451 -43.30 -25.80 -51.20
CA GLY A 451 -44.19 -24.82 -51.83
C GLY A 451 -45.39 -24.40 -50.96
N HIS A 452 -45.26 -24.53 -49.64
CA HIS A 452 -46.33 -24.28 -48.66
C HIS A 452 -46.72 -22.79 -48.57
N GLY A 453 -45.84 -21.88 -48.98
CA GLY A 453 -46.03 -20.44 -48.85
C GLY A 453 -45.27 -19.84 -47.67
N HIS A 454 -45.31 -18.51 -47.56
CA HIS A 454 -44.48 -17.75 -46.63
C HIS A 454 -44.98 -17.75 -45.18
N VAL A 455 -46.11 -18.41 -44.90
CA VAL A 455 -46.67 -18.55 -43.55
C VAL A 455 -46.79 -20.03 -43.19
N LEU A 456 -46.30 -20.41 -42.02
CA LEU A 456 -46.35 -21.77 -41.47
C LEU A 456 -46.90 -21.71 -40.05
N ILE A 457 -47.88 -22.55 -39.73
CA ILE A 457 -48.41 -22.67 -38.36
C ILE A 457 -47.80 -23.92 -37.74
N LEU A 458 -47.09 -23.76 -36.63
CA LEU A 458 -46.55 -24.85 -35.83
C LEU A 458 -47.42 -25.06 -34.59
N THR A 459 -47.72 -26.32 -34.31
CA THR A 459 -48.41 -26.78 -33.12
C THR A 459 -47.47 -27.58 -32.23
N SER A 460 -47.93 -27.96 -31.03
CA SER A 460 -47.17 -28.86 -30.16
C SER A 460 -46.87 -30.21 -30.79
N ASP A 461 -47.69 -30.65 -31.75
CA ASP A 461 -47.54 -31.96 -32.40
C ASP A 461 -46.40 -31.93 -33.43
N ASP A 462 -46.04 -30.75 -33.94
CA ASP A 462 -44.96 -30.54 -34.91
C ASP A 462 -43.57 -30.50 -34.25
N VAL A 463 -43.52 -30.26 -32.93
CA VAL A 463 -42.29 -30.02 -32.17
C VAL A 463 -42.12 -31.09 -31.08
N TRP A 464 -41.39 -32.16 -31.41
CA TRP A 464 -40.98 -33.18 -30.44
C TRP A 464 -39.51 -32.99 -30.06
N GLY A 465 -39.25 -32.51 -28.84
CA GLY A 465 -37.89 -32.19 -28.38
C GLY A 465 -37.35 -30.90 -29.00
N ARG A 466 -36.05 -30.87 -29.33
CA ARG A 466 -35.42 -29.72 -29.99
C ARG A 466 -35.50 -29.90 -31.51
N ALA A 467 -36.14 -28.96 -32.18
CA ALA A 467 -36.24 -28.90 -33.64
C ALA A 467 -35.89 -27.50 -34.14
N THR A 468 -35.24 -27.42 -35.29
CA THR A 468 -34.93 -26.19 -36.02
C THR A 468 -35.81 -26.15 -37.27
N PHE A 469 -36.43 -25.00 -37.54
CA PHE A 469 -37.25 -24.80 -38.73
C PHE A 469 -36.61 -23.73 -39.62
N ASN A 470 -36.47 -24.04 -40.90
CA ASN A 470 -35.91 -23.18 -41.92
C ASN A 470 -36.93 -22.96 -43.04
N CYS A 471 -36.84 -21.81 -43.72
CA CYS A 471 -37.61 -21.54 -44.93
C CYS A 471 -36.63 -21.35 -46.09
N ILE A 472 -36.77 -22.19 -47.10
CA ILE A 472 -36.04 -22.09 -48.37
C ILE A 472 -36.89 -21.32 -49.35
N VAL A 473 -36.34 -20.23 -49.88
CA VAL A 473 -36.98 -19.41 -50.89
C VAL A 473 -36.22 -19.56 -52.20
N SER A 474 -36.90 -20.10 -53.22
CA SER A 474 -36.33 -20.23 -54.56
C SER A 474 -36.77 -19.04 -55.43
N LEU A 475 -35.95 -18.00 -55.52
CA LEU A 475 -36.24 -16.82 -56.36
C LEU A 475 -36.11 -17.09 -57.85
#